data_AF-A0A660RJJ7-F1
#
_entry.id   AF-A0A660RJJ7-F1
#
_cell.length_a   1.000
_cell.length_b   1.000
_cell.length_c   1.000
_cell.angle_alpha   90.00
_cell.angle_beta   90.00
_cell.angle_gamma   90.00
#
_symmetry.space_group_name_H-M   'P 1'
#
loop_
_entity.id
_entity.type
_entity.pdbx_description
1 polymer ?
#
loop_
_entity_poly.entity_id
_entity_poly.type
_entity_poly.pdbx_seq_one_letter_code
_entity_poly.pdbx_strand_id
1 'polypeptide(L)' 'MKALEKLCVEGVVEARHGVGYFITGSNEVDSEAVKLLKKTVLDLKKLGLDLHTVLLLTEEVWKSEDVDE' A
#
# COMPACT_ATOMS: atom_id res chain seq x y z
N MET A 1 -4.39 -5.75 -18.07
CA MET A 1 -3.29 -4.83 -17.67
C MET A 1 -2.02 -5.28 -18.33
N LYS A 2 -1.27 -4.36 -18.95
CA LYS A 2 0.07 -4.66 -19.46
C LYS A 2 1.05 -4.76 -18.29
N ALA A 3 2.08 -5.59 -18.40
CA ALA A 3 3.02 -5.84 -17.31
C ALA A 3 3.68 -4.56 -16.77
N LEU A 4 4.03 -3.61 -17.64
CA LEU A 4 4.63 -2.33 -17.24
C LEU A 4 3.67 -1.42 -16.46
N GLU A 5 2.39 -1.38 -16.82
CA GLU A 5 1.39 -0.60 -16.08
C GLU A 5 1.23 -1.16 -14.67
N LYS A 6 1.27 -2.49 -14.53
CA LYS A 6 1.24 -3.16 -13.22
C LYS A 6 2.47 -2.80 -12.38
N LEU A 7 3.67 -2.81 -12.97
CA LEU A 7 4.90 -2.40 -12.28
C LEU A 7 4.87 -0.91 -11.88
N CYS A 8 4.22 -0.05 -12.66
CA CYS A 8 3.99 1.35 -12.29
C CYS A 8 3.04 1.49 -11.09
N VAL A 9 1.94 0.73 -11.09
CA VAL A 9 0.99 0.70 -9.96
C VAL A 9 1.67 0.14 -8.70
N GLU A 10 2.55 -0.84 -8.85
CA GLU A 10 3.32 -1.44 -7.76
C GLU A 10 4.51 -0.58 -7.30
N GLY A 11 4.74 0.58 -7.93
CA GLY A 11 5.80 1.51 -7.53
C GLY A 11 7.22 0.99 -7.77
N VAL A 12 7.37 -0.01 -8.64
CA VAL A 12 8.66 -0.60 -9.06
C VAL A 12 9.31 0.23 -10.17
N VAL A 13 8.46 0.89 -10.97
CA VAL A 13 8.91 1.82 -12.02
C VAL A 13 8.04 3.07 -12.03
N GLU A 14 8.61 4.21 -12.41
CA GLU A 14 7.88 5.44 -12.73
C GLU A 14 7.82 5.65 -14.25
N ALA A 15 6.68 6.09 -14.75
CA ALA A 15 6.52 6.48 -16.15
C ALA A 15 6.83 7.97 -16.31
N ARG A 16 7.76 8.31 -17.19
CA ARG A 16 8.01 9.68 -17.63
C ARG A 16 7.45 9.87 -19.04
N HIS A 17 6.47 10.77 -19.15
CA HIS A 17 5.74 10.99 -20.39
C HIS A 17 6.68 11.41 -21.53
N GLY A 18 6.60 10.72 -22.66
CA GLY A 18 7.45 10.97 -23.84
C GLY A 18 8.88 10.46 -23.75
N VAL A 19 9.27 9.80 -22.64
CA VAL A 19 10.65 9.32 -22.43
C VAL A 19 10.70 7.81 -22.21
N GLY A 20 9.90 7.26 -21.29
CA GLY A 20 9.92 5.83 -20.96
C GLY A 20 9.68 5.55 -19.48
N TYR A 21 10.04 4.34 -19.04
CA TYR A 21 9.90 3.89 -17.65
C TYR A 21 11.26 3.86 -16.96
N PHE A 22 11.32 4.25 -15.70
CA PHE A 22 12.54 4.30 -14.88
C PHE A 22 12.34 3.51 -13.60
N ILE A 23 13.38 2.81 -13.13
CA ILE A 23 13.34 2.10 -11.85
C ILE A 23 13.26 3.16 -10.73
N THR A 24 12.18 3.12 -9.97
CA THR A 24 12.08 3.86 -8.72
C THR A 24 13.01 3.17 -7.72
N GLY A 25 13.96 3.91 -7.15
CA GLY A 25 14.96 3.36 -6.22
C GLY A 25 14.30 2.42 -5.21
N SER A 26 14.81 1.19 -5.15
CA SER A 26 14.34 0.02 -4.40
C SER A 26 13.37 0.32 -3.24
N ASN A 27 12.09 0.54 -3.55
CA ASN A 27 11.01 0.33 -2.60
C ASN A 27 10.70 -1.18 -2.62
N GLU A 28 11.61 -1.98 -2.07
CA GLU A 28 11.27 -3.36 -1.73
C GLU A 28 10.21 -3.29 -0.63
N VAL A 29 8.94 -3.31 -1.04
CA VAL A 29 7.84 -3.42 -0.09
C VAL A 29 7.99 -4.76 0.61
N ASP A 30 8.30 -4.71 1.90
CA ASP A 30 8.55 -5.89 2.71
C ASP A 30 7.36 -6.88 2.56
N SER A 31 7.67 -8.08 2.07
CA SER A 31 6.69 -9.13 1.87
C SER A 31 5.95 -9.51 3.16
N GLU A 32 6.57 -9.34 4.32
CA GLU A 32 5.96 -9.54 5.63
C GLU A 32 4.94 -8.44 5.93
N ALA A 33 5.26 -7.18 5.62
CA ALA A 33 4.33 -6.06 5.77
C ALA A 33 3.09 -6.25 4.88
N VAL A 34 3.26 -6.71 3.63
CA VAL A 34 2.13 -7.02 2.74
C VAL A 34 1.29 -8.17 3.28
N LYS A 35 1.92 -9.21 3.84
CA LYS A 35 1.22 -10.36 4.43
C LYS A 35 0.42 -9.95 5.66
N LEU A 36 0.99 -9.11 6.52
CA LEU A 36 0.32 -8.53 7.68
C LEU A 36 -0.91 -7.72 7.24
N LEU A 37 -0.72 -6.77 6.32
CA LEU A 37 -1.81 -5.94 5.79
C LEU A 37 -2.93 -6.78 5.17
N LYS A 38 -2.60 -7.84 4.42
CA LYS A 38 -3.62 -8.76 3.86
C LYS A 38 -4.46 -9.43 4.93
N LYS A 39 -3.83 -9.90 6.02
CA LYS A 39 -4.54 -10.52 7.14
C LYS A 39 -5.47 -9.50 7.81
N THR A 40 -4.95 -8.31 8.12
CA THR A 40 -5.72 -7.22 8.74
C THR A 40 -6.92 -6.84 7.89
N VAL A 41 -6.74 -6.60 6.58
CA VAL A 41 -7.84 -6.25 5.67
C VAL A 41 -8.88 -7.36 5.59
N LEU A 42 -8.48 -8.63 5.58
CA LEU A 42 -9.43 -9.75 5.58
C LEU A 42 -10.28 -9.78 6.86
N ASP A 43 -9.67 -9.55 8.02
CA ASP A 43 -10.39 -9.55 9.29
C ASP A 43 -11.32 -8.34 9.41
N LEU A 44 -10.90 -7.14 8.95
CA LEU A 44 -11.75 -5.95 8.89
C LEU A 44 -12.94 -6.12 7.92
N LYS A 45 -12.73 -6.80 6.79
CA LYS A 45 -13.83 -7.15 5.86
C LYS A 45 -14.85 -8.09 6.50
N LYS A 46 -14.42 -9.05 7.33
CA LYS A 46 -15.34 -9.95 8.06
C LYS A 46 -16.18 -9.20 9.09
N LEU A 47 -15.69 -8.06 9.59
CA LEU A 47 -16.44 -7.16 10.47
C LEU A 47 -17.42 -6.25 9.71
N GLY A 48 -17.48 -6.36 8.38
CA GLY A 48 -18.40 -5.56 7.55
C GLY A 48 -17.92 -4.15 7.25
N LEU A 49 -16.64 -3.84 7.49
CA LEU A 49 -16.08 -2.52 7.23
C LEU A 49 -15.74 -2.36 5.73
N ASP A 50 -16.19 -1.26 5.13
CA ASP A 50 -15.76 -0.86 3.80
C ASP A 50 -14.36 -0.23 3.82
N LEU A 51 -13.76 -0.10 2.63
CA LEU A 51 -12.42 0.43 2.48
C LEU A 51 -12.28 1.85 3.03
N HIS A 52 -13.29 2.71 2.84
CA HIS A 52 -13.22 4.09 3.27
C HIS A 52 -13.18 4.18 4.80
N THR A 53 -14.02 3.40 5.47
CA THR A 53 -14.06 3.29 6.92
C THR A 53 -12.75 2.72 7.48
N VAL A 54 -12.19 1.69 6.83
CA VAL A 54 -10.88 1.13 7.22
C VAL A 54 -9.77 2.16 7.12
N LEU A 55 -9.73 2.96 6.05
CA LEU A 55 -8.72 4.01 5.89
C LEU A 55 -8.83 5.08 6.97
N LEU A 56 -10.05 5.56 7.27
CA LEU A 56 -10.29 6.53 8.34
C LEU A 56 -9.81 6.01 9.70
N LEU A 57 -10.16 4.77 10.05
CA LEU A 57 -9.73 4.14 11.30
C LEU A 57 -8.21 3.97 11.35
N THR A 58 -7.59 3.59 10.24
CA THR A 58 -6.14 3.43 10.16
C THR A 58 -5.44 4.77 10.39
N GLU A 59 -5.93 5.86 9.77
CA GLU A 59 -5.41 7.20 10.02
C GLU A 59 -5.59 7.65 11.46
N GLU A 60 -6.73 7.34 12.08
CA GLU A 60 -7.00 7.72 13.46
C GLU A 60 -6.12 6.96 14.45
N VAL A 61 -5.96 5.65 14.26
CA VAL A 61 -5.01 4.82 15.03
C VAL A 61 -3.58 5.34 14.84
N TRP A 62 -3.17 5.64 13.61
CA TRP A 62 -1.83 6.16 13.31
C TRP A 62 -1.54 7.51 13.95
N LYS A 63 -2.54 8.37 14.12
CA LYS A 63 -2.42 9.66 14.82
C LYS A 63 -2.43 9.51 16.34
N SER A 64 -3.00 8.41 16.87
CA SER A 64 -3.13 8.17 18.30
C SER A 64 -1.91 7.49 18.93
N GLU A 65 -1.10 6.80 18.13
CA GLU A 65 0.19 6.30 18.59
C GLU A 65 1.23 7.42 18.49
N ASP A 66 1.33 8.23 19.54
CA ASP A 66 2.63 8.78 19.91
C ASP A 66 3.52 7.56 20.18
N VAL A 67 4.62 7.45 19.43
CA VAL A 67 5.65 6.45 19.69
C VAL A 67 6.20 6.76 21.08
N ASP A 68 5.70 6.08 22.11
CA ASP A 68 6.31 6.08 23.42
C ASP A 68 7.71 5.45 23.26
N GLU A 69 8.73 6.31 23.14
CA GLU A 69 10.16 5.98 23.25
C GLU A 69 10.55 5.51 24.66
#